data_AF-A0A1E4TIW2-F1
#
_entry.id   AF-A0A1E4TIW2-F1
#
_cell.length_a   1.000
_cell.length_b   1.000
_cell.length_c   1.000
_cell.angle_alpha   90.00
_cell.angle_beta   90.00
_cell.angle_gamma   90.00
#
_symmetry.space_group_name_H-M   'P 1'
#
loop_
_entity.id
_entity.type
_entity.pdbx_description
1 polymer ?
#
loop_
_entity_poly.entity_id
_entity_poly.type
_entity_poly.pdbx_seq_one_letter_code
_entity_poly.pdbx_strand_id
1 'polypeptide(L)'
;MPWSQFSTPDGRIYYYNDDTKQSSWEKPIELYSAREKALLNTPWREYAAEGGRVYWYNKETGQSVWEFPENAINPEAPPAPRRETSTSRSSFKYLSFEPVTESSPQTFIDALKRGNVDYSFTWPDVVKKIGMEPEFTSVTSAAERRNLFNQYISSLKQEKSKKVEADRESFRDRFLETLRNHSEIQWYSHYSHAAKTYLASDPVFISFGDSRFKHHLFKEFVSKLKQEHDGEIEILKVKQIEDLQELLNQYNIHVYTEESLWDTVYSRIVNEPDYADRFSQLSKLDILSVFESHIQKLEAHYRSVYSETSQQEQLQAAIARSEFMKLLIKLKNDHIITYQTDWKEIYPIVSSDKTYTALCAFPFGSTPLDLFRDVVEESRKEIKTLRDTIFQVLSDSKIDLSKIVRYDDVSSLLASDNRTADYSSTDLQFAFKKAQEKAARVAELAEQNRVANQQAAINRLRRAIRNTPGVSPTDDYESVRAKIENLPEFIALHSDEDRIQAFNAYKSSTIESSKQQKSRFIQNSPSPHLPEDPRARKKIRYED
;
A
#
# COMPACT_ATOMS: atom_id res chain seq x y z
N MET A 1 21.66 11.48 26.33
CA MET A 1 20.81 10.36 26.79
C MET A 1 19.63 10.32 25.83
N PRO A 2 19.58 9.39 24.87
CA PRO A 2 18.66 9.48 23.75
C PRO A 2 17.25 8.96 24.08
N TRP A 3 17.09 8.25 25.19
CA TRP A 3 15.81 7.70 25.63
C TRP A 3 15.04 8.65 26.56
N SER A 4 13.74 8.82 26.30
CA SER A 4 12.79 9.61 27.09
C SER A 4 11.57 8.78 27.51
N GLN A 5 10.97 9.09 28.65
CA GLN A 5 9.80 8.39 29.21
C GLN A 5 8.50 9.11 28.85
N PHE A 6 7.49 8.37 28.40
CA PHE A 6 6.15 8.86 28.08
C PHE A 6 5.07 7.97 28.72
N SER A 7 3.86 8.52 28.88
CA SER A 7 2.69 7.79 29.39
C SER A 7 1.59 7.79 28.34
N THR A 8 0.91 6.66 28.14
CA THR A 8 -0.30 6.57 27.33
C THR A 8 -1.52 7.11 28.10
N PRO A 9 -2.64 7.43 27.41
CA PRO A 9 -3.91 7.77 28.06
C PRO A 9 -4.41 6.69 29.03
N ASP A 10 -4.08 5.42 28.79
CA ASP A 10 -4.40 4.28 29.65
C ASP A 10 -3.47 4.14 30.88
N GLY A 11 -2.60 5.12 31.14
CA GLY A 11 -1.66 5.14 32.26
C GLY A 11 -0.45 4.21 32.11
N ARG A 12 -0.23 3.60 30.93
CA ARG A 12 0.93 2.73 30.69
C ARG A 12 2.15 3.57 30.30
N ILE A 13 3.30 3.25 30.89
CA ILE A 13 4.57 3.93 30.60
C ILE A 13 5.28 3.22 29.44
N TYR A 14 5.81 3.99 28.51
CA TYR A 14 6.73 3.52 27.47
C TYR A 14 7.93 4.45 27.32
N TYR A 15 9.01 3.94 26.74
CA TYR A 15 10.27 4.65 26.55
C TYR A 15 10.53 4.81 25.04
N TYR A 16 10.97 5.99 24.64
CA TYR A 16 11.20 6.36 23.25
C TYR A 16 12.62 6.86 23.05
N ASN A 17 13.34 6.31 22.07
CA ASN A 17 14.67 6.75 21.68
C ASN A 17 14.56 7.79 20.56
N ASP A 18 15.01 9.01 20.80
CA ASP A 18 14.93 10.07 19.79
C ASP A 18 16.00 9.94 18.68
N ASP A 19 17.13 9.29 18.94
CA ASP A 19 18.19 9.10 17.95
C ASP A 19 17.86 7.93 16.99
N THR A 20 17.33 6.82 17.52
CA THR A 20 17.00 5.61 16.72
C THR A 20 15.53 5.54 16.31
N LYS A 21 14.68 6.46 16.82
CA LYS A 21 13.22 6.53 16.61
C LYS A 21 12.46 5.25 17.05
N GLN A 22 13.03 4.47 17.96
CA GLN A 22 12.45 3.22 18.48
C GLN A 22 11.66 3.44 19.77
N SER A 23 10.57 2.70 19.96
CA SER A 23 9.79 2.65 21.20
C SER A 23 9.91 1.28 21.88
N SER A 24 10.01 1.28 23.21
CA SER A 24 10.09 0.08 24.05
C SER A 24 9.14 0.22 25.25
N TRP A 25 8.44 -0.86 25.58
CA TRP A 25 7.64 -0.96 26.81
C TRP A 25 8.51 -1.30 28.03
N GLU A 26 9.71 -1.84 27.81
CA GLU A 26 10.70 -2.11 28.86
C GLU A 26 11.68 -0.94 28.99
N LYS A 27 12.09 -0.62 30.23
CA LYS A 27 13.02 0.47 30.53
C LYS A 27 14.40 0.17 29.91
N PRO A 28 14.93 1.02 29.01
CA PRO A 28 16.25 0.82 28.41
C PRO A 28 17.38 0.83 29.44
N ILE A 29 18.37 -0.04 29.26
CA ILE A 29 19.55 -0.21 30.14
C ILE A 29 20.36 1.09 30.27
N GLU A 30 20.30 1.98 29.27
CA GLU A 30 20.93 3.30 29.32
C GLU A 30 20.32 4.21 30.40
N LEU A 31 19.00 4.11 30.63
CA LEU A 31 18.27 4.81 31.68
C LEU A 31 18.35 4.11 33.05
N TYR A 32 19.13 3.03 33.17
CA TYR A 32 19.38 2.40 34.47
C TYR A 32 20.30 3.28 35.33
N SER A 33 19.85 3.54 36.56
CA SER A 33 20.64 4.11 37.65
C SER A 33 21.91 3.30 37.88
N ALA A 34 22.94 3.91 38.47
CA ALA A 34 24.17 3.22 38.86
C ALA A 34 23.92 1.98 39.73
N ARG A 35 22.85 2.00 40.55
CA ARG A 35 22.39 0.85 41.34
C ARG A 35 21.71 -0.24 40.50
N GLU A 36 20.91 0.14 39.50
CA GLU A 36 20.23 -0.80 38.59
C GLU A 36 21.24 -1.50 37.65
N LYS A 37 22.32 -0.81 37.23
CA LYS A 37 23.40 -1.40 36.44
C LYS A 37 24.20 -2.47 37.20
N ALA A 38 24.37 -2.32 38.51
CA ALA A 38 25.04 -3.31 39.35
C ALA A 38 24.22 -4.62 39.51
N LEU A 39 22.90 -4.57 39.33
CA LEU A 39 22.00 -5.71 39.52
C LEU A 39 21.91 -6.66 38.32
N LEU A 40 22.38 -6.23 37.15
CA LEU A 40 22.30 -7.00 35.90
C LEU A 40 23.02 -8.36 35.98
N ASN A 41 24.01 -8.48 36.88
CA ASN A 41 24.81 -9.67 37.10
C ASN A 41 24.30 -10.58 38.26
N THR A 42 23.03 -10.45 38.65
CA THR A 42 22.40 -11.27 39.71
C THR A 42 21.10 -11.94 39.22
N PRO A 43 20.67 -13.08 39.80
CA PRO A 43 19.44 -13.79 39.41
C PRO A 43 18.14 -13.18 39.98
N TRP A 44 18.24 -12.09 40.75
CA TRP A 44 17.10 -11.37 41.31
C TRP A 44 16.47 -10.44 40.28
N ARG A 45 15.14 -10.32 40.31
CA ARG A 45 14.35 -9.42 39.45
C ARG A 45 13.31 -8.67 40.27
N GLU A 46 13.10 -7.42 39.93
CA GLU A 46 12.15 -6.51 40.57
C GLU A 46 10.75 -6.71 39.98
N TYR A 47 9.73 -6.83 40.85
CA TYR A 47 8.32 -6.94 40.48
C TYR A 47 7.47 -6.05 41.38
N ALA A 48 6.41 -5.44 40.81
CA ALA A 48 5.45 -4.65 41.57
C ALA A 48 4.18 -5.46 41.86
N ALA A 49 3.75 -5.48 43.12
CA ALA A 49 2.46 -6.03 43.52
C ALA A 49 1.33 -4.98 43.39
N GLU A 50 0.07 -5.43 43.39
CA GLU A 50 -1.09 -4.53 43.46
C GLU A 50 -0.97 -3.61 44.68
N GLY A 51 -1.09 -2.30 44.46
CA GLY A 51 -0.79 -1.26 45.45
C GLY A 51 0.61 -0.63 45.33
N GLY A 52 1.41 -1.01 44.33
CA GLY A 52 2.68 -0.34 43.99
C GLY A 52 3.85 -0.69 44.90
N ARG A 53 3.71 -1.70 45.77
CA ARG A 53 4.80 -2.19 46.61
C ARG A 53 5.67 -3.17 45.82
N VAL A 54 6.96 -2.89 45.79
CA VAL A 54 7.97 -3.69 45.10
C VAL A 54 8.37 -4.92 45.94
N TYR A 55 8.59 -6.06 45.27
CA TYR A 55 9.26 -7.24 45.81
C TYR A 55 10.31 -7.78 44.83
N TRP A 56 11.30 -8.48 45.38
CA TRP A 56 12.39 -9.10 44.64
C TRP A 56 12.14 -10.59 44.51
N TYR A 57 12.18 -11.11 43.29
CA TYR A 57 12.02 -12.54 43.00
C TYR A 57 13.30 -13.11 42.40
N ASN A 58 13.79 -14.20 42.98
CA ASN A 58 14.94 -14.93 42.45
C ASN A 58 14.45 -15.99 41.45
N LYS A 59 14.86 -15.88 40.19
CA LYS A 59 14.44 -16.81 39.13
C LYS A 59 15.04 -18.22 39.26
N GLU A 60 16.11 -18.39 40.03
CA GLU A 60 16.79 -19.69 40.22
C GLU A 60 16.30 -20.41 41.48
N THR A 61 16.06 -19.70 42.58
CA THR A 61 15.59 -20.30 43.85
C THR A 61 14.07 -20.25 44.03
N GLY A 62 13.35 -19.51 43.18
CA GLY A 62 11.90 -19.32 43.26
C GLY A 62 11.42 -18.50 44.46
N GLN A 63 12.34 -17.90 45.23
CA GLN A 63 12.04 -17.15 46.45
C GLN A 63 11.65 -15.70 46.15
N SER A 64 10.63 -15.20 46.83
CA SER A 64 10.26 -13.77 46.85
C SER A 64 10.57 -13.14 48.21
N VAL A 65 11.17 -11.96 48.21
CA VAL A 65 11.49 -11.16 49.40
C VAL A 65 11.11 -9.70 49.20
N TRP A 66 10.58 -9.06 50.24
CA TRP A 66 10.14 -7.66 50.20
C TRP A 66 11.26 -6.64 50.40
N GLU A 67 12.45 -7.12 50.78
CA GLU A 67 13.66 -6.33 51.03
C GLU A 67 14.83 -6.96 50.26
N PHE A 68 15.74 -6.15 49.73
CA PHE A 68 16.82 -6.63 48.87
C PHE A 68 17.83 -7.48 49.66
N PRO A 69 18.13 -8.73 49.26
CA PRO A 69 19.00 -9.62 50.02
C PRO A 69 20.49 -9.35 49.74
N GLU A 70 21.14 -8.57 50.60
CA GLU A 70 22.55 -8.17 50.46
C GLU A 70 23.57 -9.31 50.60
N ASN A 71 23.15 -10.50 51.06
CA ASN A 71 24.03 -11.63 51.40
C ASN A 71 24.45 -12.54 50.21
N ALA A 72 24.34 -12.07 48.96
CA ALA A 72 24.58 -12.87 47.75
C ALA A 72 25.77 -12.40 46.89
N ILE A 73 26.74 -11.68 47.47
CA ILE A 73 27.89 -11.11 46.74
C ILE A 73 29.24 -11.47 47.42
N ASN A 74 29.52 -12.76 47.63
CA ASN A 74 30.87 -13.34 47.44
C ASN A 74 30.88 -14.88 47.61
N PRO A 75 31.46 -15.66 46.67
CA PRO A 75 31.61 -17.11 46.83
C PRO A 75 33.08 -17.60 46.82
N GLU A 76 33.87 -17.42 47.89
CA GLU A 76 35.14 -18.17 48.03
C GLU A 76 35.66 -18.42 49.47
N ALA A 77 35.97 -19.69 49.74
CA ALA A 77 36.87 -20.28 50.75
C ALA A 77 36.56 -20.32 52.29
N PRO A 78 37.11 -21.33 53.04
CA PRO A 78 36.76 -21.67 54.44
C PRO A 78 37.99 -21.64 55.40
N PRO A 79 38.03 -22.33 56.57
CA PRO A 79 37.11 -22.42 57.71
C PRO A 79 37.69 -21.79 59.02
N ALA A 80 36.93 -21.81 60.13
CA ALA A 80 37.23 -21.16 61.41
C ALA A 80 38.48 -21.68 62.17
N PRO A 81 39.01 -20.90 63.17
CA PRO A 81 38.62 -21.18 64.56
C PRO A 81 38.56 -19.98 65.56
N ARG A 82 37.77 -20.15 66.65
CA ARG A 82 37.97 -19.79 68.10
C ARG A 82 38.63 -18.43 68.50
N ARG A 83 38.26 -17.73 69.60
CA ARG A 83 37.39 -18.03 70.79
C ARG A 83 37.17 -16.77 71.67
N GLU A 84 36.06 -16.77 72.43
CA GLU A 84 35.88 -16.20 73.81
C GLU A 84 36.12 -14.68 74.04
N THR A 85 35.52 -13.98 75.00
CA THR A 85 34.73 -14.23 76.24
C THR A 85 33.52 -13.25 76.30
N SER A 86 32.55 -13.22 77.22
CA SER A 86 31.83 -14.12 78.17
C SER A 86 30.57 -13.28 78.62
N THR A 87 29.47 -13.72 79.22
CA THR A 87 29.18 -14.75 80.23
C THR A 87 27.68 -15.10 80.18
N SER A 88 27.36 -16.40 80.07
CA SER A 88 26.39 -17.21 80.87
C SER A 88 25.04 -16.60 81.35
N ARG A 89 23.92 -17.34 81.41
CA ARG A 89 23.80 -18.79 81.67
C ARG A 89 22.44 -19.39 81.25
N SER A 90 22.50 -20.56 80.59
CA SER A 90 21.65 -21.79 80.60
C SER A 90 20.23 -21.81 81.25
N SER A 91 19.24 -22.65 80.85
CA SER A 91 19.20 -23.80 79.91
C SER A 91 17.76 -24.28 79.56
N PHE A 92 17.67 -25.20 78.59
CA PHE A 92 16.51 -25.81 77.89
C PHE A 92 15.46 -26.64 78.69
N LYS A 93 14.21 -26.65 78.15
CA LYS A 93 13.17 -27.73 77.98
C LYS A 93 12.83 -28.70 79.16
N TYR A 94 11.62 -29.25 79.34
CA TYR A 94 10.49 -29.65 78.45
C TYR A 94 9.15 -29.69 79.26
N LEU A 95 8.05 -30.14 78.62
CA LEU A 95 6.73 -30.60 79.13
C LEU A 95 5.54 -29.60 79.28
N SER A 96 4.63 -29.70 78.32
CA SER A 96 3.14 -29.79 78.41
C SER A 96 2.36 -29.21 79.61
N PHE A 97 1.42 -28.30 79.30
CA PHE A 97 0.00 -28.36 79.74
C PHE A 97 -0.86 -27.44 78.84
N GLU A 98 -2.14 -27.78 78.61
CA GLU A 98 -3.16 -26.91 77.97
C GLU A 98 -3.93 -26.07 79.02
N PRO A 99 -4.98 -25.32 78.64
CA PRO A 99 -4.97 -24.00 78.01
C PRO A 99 -5.23 -22.93 79.10
N VAL A 100 -6.26 -22.06 78.96
CA VAL A 100 -6.66 -20.97 79.92
C VAL A 100 -5.72 -19.74 79.89
N THR A 101 -6.14 -18.52 79.57
CA THR A 101 -7.44 -17.96 79.13
C THR A 101 -7.25 -17.00 77.95
N GLU A 102 -8.29 -16.79 77.15
CA GLU A 102 -8.33 -15.74 76.13
C GLU A 102 -8.28 -14.34 76.78
N SER A 103 -7.10 -13.70 76.81
CA SER A 103 -7.05 -12.24 76.90
C SER A 103 -7.42 -11.67 75.53
N SER A 104 -8.72 -11.51 75.27
CA SER A 104 -9.22 -10.98 74.01
C SER A 104 -8.53 -9.66 73.64
N PRO A 105 -8.05 -9.46 72.39
CA PRO A 105 -7.50 -8.18 71.92
C PRO A 105 -8.42 -6.98 72.17
N GLN A 106 -9.73 -7.22 72.33
CA GLN A 106 -10.71 -6.21 72.71
C GLN A 106 -10.48 -5.64 74.11
N THR A 107 -10.04 -6.45 75.09
CA THR A 107 -9.76 -5.95 76.45
C THR A 107 -8.64 -4.90 76.46
N PHE A 108 -7.59 -5.10 75.66
CA PHE A 108 -6.54 -4.12 75.45
C PHE A 108 -7.05 -2.86 74.73
N ILE A 109 -7.89 -3.02 73.69
CA ILE A 109 -8.52 -1.90 72.98
C ILE A 109 -9.47 -1.11 73.92
N ASP A 110 -10.19 -1.77 74.81
CA ASP A 110 -11.09 -1.13 75.78
C ASP A 110 -10.34 -0.43 76.91
N ALA A 111 -9.13 -0.90 77.26
CA ALA A 111 -8.18 -0.15 78.08
C ALA A 111 -7.69 1.13 77.36
N LEU A 112 -7.36 1.05 76.06
CA LEU A 112 -6.99 2.23 75.25
C LEU A 112 -8.14 3.26 75.15
N LYS A 113 -9.39 2.80 74.98
CA LYS A 113 -10.59 3.65 75.03
C LYS A 113 -10.75 4.33 76.39
N ARG A 114 -10.67 3.57 77.49
CA ARG A 114 -10.78 4.10 78.87
C ARG A 114 -9.67 5.07 79.23
N GLY A 115 -8.45 4.84 78.73
CA GLY A 115 -7.34 5.77 78.86
C GLY A 115 -7.46 7.05 78.01
N ASN A 116 -8.54 7.21 77.22
CA ASN A 116 -8.78 8.31 76.29
C ASN A 116 -7.54 8.63 75.44
N VAL A 117 -7.07 7.61 74.72
CA VAL A 117 -5.90 7.68 73.84
C VAL A 117 -6.32 8.21 72.47
N ASP A 118 -5.84 9.41 72.13
CA ASP A 118 -6.11 10.07 70.86
C ASP A 118 -5.08 9.68 69.77
N TYR A 119 -5.41 9.92 68.49
CA TYR A 119 -4.56 9.61 67.33
C TYR A 119 -3.23 10.38 67.27
N SER A 120 -3.05 11.35 68.18
CA SER A 120 -1.85 12.16 68.41
C SER A 120 -0.85 11.54 69.40
N PHE A 121 -1.24 10.53 70.18
CA PHE A 121 -0.39 9.90 71.19
C PHE A 121 0.70 9.02 70.55
N THR A 122 1.88 9.00 71.15
CA THR A 122 2.96 8.07 70.75
C THR A 122 2.97 6.83 71.65
N TRP A 123 3.59 5.73 71.18
CA TRP A 123 3.66 4.48 71.94
C TRP A 123 4.24 4.66 73.38
N PRO A 124 5.34 5.43 73.59
CA PRO A 124 5.82 5.75 74.95
C PRO A 124 4.78 6.45 75.85
N ASP A 125 3.98 7.36 75.31
CA ASP A 125 2.97 8.10 76.10
C ASP A 125 1.87 7.16 76.60
N VAL A 126 1.48 6.20 75.78
CA VAL A 126 0.48 5.18 76.12
C VAL A 126 1.01 4.20 77.15
N VAL A 127 2.25 3.72 76.99
CA VAL A 127 2.92 2.88 78.01
C VAL A 127 3.01 3.62 79.35
N LYS A 128 3.31 4.92 79.34
CA LYS A 128 3.37 5.74 80.56
C LYS A 128 2.00 5.94 81.23
N LYS A 129 0.92 6.03 80.43
CA LYS A 129 -0.43 6.37 80.91
C LYS A 129 -1.27 5.14 81.32
N ILE A 130 -1.07 3.99 80.66
CA ILE A 130 -1.91 2.78 80.80
C ILE A 130 -1.06 1.57 81.27
N GLY A 131 0.27 1.69 81.31
CA GLY A 131 1.19 0.59 81.65
C GLY A 131 1.05 -0.03 83.04
N MET A 132 0.28 0.59 83.95
CA MET A 132 -0.02 0.06 85.28
C MET A 132 -1.35 -0.70 85.35
N GLU A 133 -2.18 -0.66 84.30
CA GLU A 133 -3.46 -1.36 84.28
C GLU A 133 -3.26 -2.89 84.14
N PRO A 134 -4.02 -3.72 84.88
CA PRO A 134 -3.89 -5.18 84.78
C PRO A 134 -4.20 -5.69 83.36
N GLU A 135 -5.11 -5.01 82.66
CA GLU A 135 -5.51 -5.26 81.27
C GLU A 135 -4.45 -4.85 80.23
N PHE A 136 -3.53 -3.95 80.59
CA PHE A 136 -2.36 -3.68 79.75
C PHE A 136 -1.34 -4.81 79.84
N THR A 137 -1.32 -5.54 80.96
CA THR A 137 -0.37 -6.60 81.24
C THR A 137 -0.81 -7.97 80.71
N SER A 138 -2.11 -8.17 80.46
CA SER A 138 -2.70 -9.44 80.02
C SER A 138 -2.28 -9.91 78.61
N VAL A 139 -1.91 -8.99 77.72
CA VAL A 139 -1.33 -9.33 76.40
C VAL A 139 0.16 -9.64 76.58
N THR A 140 0.59 -10.89 76.55
CA THR A 140 1.95 -11.28 76.93
C THR A 140 3.06 -10.69 76.02
N SER A 141 2.78 -10.42 74.74
CA SER A 141 3.78 -9.94 73.77
C SER A 141 3.81 -8.42 73.61
N ALA A 142 4.97 -7.80 73.87
CA ALA A 142 5.17 -6.35 73.66
C ALA A 142 5.08 -5.92 72.19
N ALA A 143 5.36 -6.81 71.24
CA ALA A 143 5.19 -6.54 69.81
C ALA A 143 3.71 -6.54 69.40
N GLU A 144 2.91 -7.43 70.01
CA GLU A 144 1.48 -7.53 69.80
C GLU A 144 0.75 -6.29 70.34
N ARG A 145 1.07 -5.85 71.56
CA ARG A 145 0.53 -4.59 72.12
C ARG A 145 0.82 -3.38 71.22
N ARG A 146 2.03 -3.29 70.64
CA ARG A 146 2.40 -2.24 69.67
C ARG A 146 1.59 -2.33 68.38
N ASN A 147 1.37 -3.52 67.86
CA ASN A 147 0.58 -3.74 66.65
C ASN A 147 -0.90 -3.35 66.87
N LEU A 148 -1.51 -3.84 67.96
CA LEU A 148 -2.89 -3.51 68.33
C LEU A 148 -3.09 -2.00 68.56
N PHE A 149 -2.12 -1.32 69.19
CA PHE A 149 -2.15 0.13 69.31
C PHE A 149 -2.06 0.85 67.95
N ASN A 150 -1.14 0.45 67.08
CA ASN A 150 -1.04 1.04 65.73
C ASN A 150 -2.32 0.79 64.90
N GLN A 151 -2.95 -0.36 65.06
CA GLN A 151 -4.23 -0.70 64.44
C GLN A 151 -5.40 0.13 65.02
N TYR A 152 -5.39 0.39 66.33
CA TYR A 152 -6.39 1.27 66.97
C TYR A 152 -6.21 2.74 66.56
N ILE A 153 -4.98 3.24 66.49
CA ILE A 153 -4.69 4.60 66.03
C ILE A 153 -5.02 4.77 64.54
N SER A 154 -4.78 3.75 63.71
CA SER A 154 -5.16 3.79 62.29
C SER A 154 -6.68 3.71 62.11
N SER A 155 -7.40 2.89 62.91
CA SER A 155 -8.86 2.85 62.88
C SER A 155 -9.48 4.17 63.35
N LEU A 156 -8.97 4.79 64.43
CA LEU A 156 -9.43 6.12 64.88
C LEU A 156 -9.20 7.21 63.83
N LYS A 157 -8.03 7.21 63.17
CA LYS A 157 -7.76 8.13 62.05
C LYS A 157 -8.71 7.89 60.88
N GLN A 158 -8.99 6.63 60.55
CA GLN A 158 -9.91 6.27 59.47
C GLN A 158 -11.36 6.64 59.81
N GLU A 159 -11.80 6.42 61.04
CA GLU A 159 -13.15 6.77 61.51
C GLU A 159 -13.36 8.29 61.56
N LYS A 160 -12.39 9.05 62.09
CA LYS A 160 -12.42 10.52 62.05
C LYS A 160 -12.41 11.05 60.62
N SER A 161 -11.60 10.46 59.73
CA SER A 161 -11.57 10.82 58.31
C SER A 161 -12.90 10.52 57.61
N LYS A 162 -13.48 9.33 57.81
CA LYS A 162 -14.80 8.94 57.30
C LYS A 162 -15.91 9.86 57.79
N LYS A 163 -15.89 10.26 59.07
CA LYS A 163 -16.87 11.20 59.62
C LYS A 163 -16.73 12.59 58.99
N VAL A 164 -15.51 13.12 58.88
CA VAL A 164 -15.27 14.41 58.20
C VAL A 164 -15.72 14.35 56.73
N GLU A 165 -15.48 13.25 56.02
CA GLU A 165 -15.90 13.13 54.63
C GLU A 165 -17.43 12.96 54.50
N ALA A 166 -18.09 12.22 55.40
CA ALA A 166 -19.56 12.14 55.45
C ALA A 166 -20.22 13.49 55.84
N ASP A 167 -19.61 14.25 56.76
CA ASP A 167 -20.05 15.61 57.10
C ASP A 167 -19.88 16.57 55.90
N ARG A 168 -18.86 16.37 55.06
CA ARG A 168 -18.63 17.15 53.83
C ARG A 168 -19.55 16.74 52.68
N GLU A 169 -19.80 15.45 52.48
CA GLU A 169 -20.71 14.96 51.45
C GLU A 169 -22.16 15.34 51.78
N SER A 170 -22.59 15.14 53.03
CA SER A 170 -23.92 15.59 53.48
C SER A 170 -24.07 17.12 53.44
N PHE A 171 -22.98 17.89 53.57
CA PHE A 171 -23.00 19.33 53.30
C PHE A 171 -23.13 19.63 51.80
N ARG A 172 -22.37 18.93 50.95
CA ARG A 172 -22.42 19.05 49.48
C ARG A 172 -23.83 18.80 48.97
N ASP A 173 -24.47 17.71 49.37
CA ASP A 173 -25.85 17.39 48.96
C ASP A 173 -26.85 18.47 49.40
N ARG A 174 -26.82 18.87 50.68
CA ARG A 174 -27.70 19.94 51.19
C ARG A 174 -27.45 21.27 50.50
N PHE A 175 -26.20 21.61 50.20
CA PHE A 175 -25.87 22.85 49.52
C PHE A 175 -26.32 22.83 48.05
N LEU A 176 -26.13 21.72 47.34
CA LEU A 176 -26.65 21.55 45.98
C LEU A 176 -28.19 21.59 45.94
N GLU A 177 -28.86 21.05 46.97
CA GLU A 177 -30.32 21.14 47.09
C GLU A 177 -30.80 22.58 47.36
N THR A 178 -30.12 23.33 48.23
CA THR A 178 -30.32 24.79 48.35
C THR A 178 -30.16 25.49 47.00
N LEU A 179 -29.11 25.18 46.22
CA LEU A 179 -28.91 25.79 44.90
C LEU A 179 -30.03 25.45 43.90
N ARG A 180 -30.60 24.24 43.95
CA ARG A 180 -31.77 23.84 43.13
C ARG A 180 -33.05 24.58 43.49
N ASN A 181 -33.24 24.89 44.78
CA ASN A 181 -34.43 25.61 45.24
C ASN A 181 -34.45 27.09 44.82
N HIS A 182 -33.32 27.64 44.37
CA HIS A 182 -33.20 29.00 43.83
C HIS A 182 -33.26 29.00 42.31
N SER A 183 -34.46 29.14 41.75
CA SER A 183 -34.68 29.24 40.29
C SER A 183 -34.08 30.52 39.67
N GLU A 184 -33.66 31.48 40.49
CA GLU A 184 -32.91 32.66 40.06
C GLU A 184 -31.46 32.32 39.64
N ILE A 185 -30.94 31.15 40.00
CA ILE A 185 -29.58 30.70 39.65
C ILE A 185 -29.60 30.06 38.26
N GLN A 186 -29.38 30.91 37.25
CA GLN A 186 -29.24 30.52 35.84
C GLN A 186 -27.80 30.13 35.48
N TRP A 187 -27.60 29.49 34.32
CA TRP A 187 -26.29 29.00 33.83
C TRP A 187 -25.23 30.09 33.63
N TYR A 188 -25.62 31.37 33.54
CA TYR A 188 -24.72 32.53 33.46
C TYR A 188 -24.45 33.19 34.84
N SER A 189 -24.96 32.63 35.94
CA SER A 189 -24.88 33.26 37.26
C SER A 189 -23.46 33.25 37.83
N HIS A 190 -23.03 34.39 38.37
CA HIS A 190 -21.75 34.52 39.07
C HIS A 190 -21.90 34.33 40.58
N TYR A 191 -21.01 33.52 41.16
CA TYR A 191 -21.01 33.19 42.60
C TYR A 191 -21.11 34.41 43.51
N SER A 192 -20.32 35.46 43.26
CA SER A 192 -20.29 36.66 44.10
C SER A 192 -21.63 37.41 44.14
N HIS A 193 -22.43 37.31 43.07
CA HIS A 193 -23.77 37.89 43.03
C HIS A 193 -24.78 36.95 43.71
N ALA A 194 -24.80 35.67 43.35
CA ALA A 194 -25.72 34.69 43.94
C ALA A 194 -25.53 34.54 45.47
N ALA A 195 -24.28 34.50 45.94
CA ALA A 195 -23.90 34.45 47.35
C ALA A 195 -24.40 35.65 48.16
N LYS A 196 -24.45 36.84 47.54
CA LYS A 196 -24.85 38.10 48.19
C LYS A 196 -26.36 38.35 48.11
N THR A 197 -26.99 37.99 46.99
CA THR A 197 -28.38 38.35 46.69
C THR A 197 -29.38 37.28 47.10
N TYR A 198 -29.05 35.99 46.87
CA TYR A 198 -30.01 34.88 47.04
C TYR A 198 -29.65 33.99 48.25
N LEU A 199 -28.37 33.64 48.38
CA LEU A 199 -27.92 32.67 49.40
C LEU A 199 -27.58 33.30 50.75
N ALA A 200 -27.49 34.64 50.85
CA ALA A 200 -27.02 35.34 52.05
C ALA A 200 -27.90 35.09 53.31
N SER A 201 -29.16 34.70 53.12
CA SER A 201 -30.12 34.39 54.19
C SER A 201 -30.28 32.89 54.46
N ASP A 202 -29.67 32.01 53.66
CA ASP A 202 -29.89 30.56 53.76
C ASP A 202 -29.06 29.95 54.92
N PRO A 203 -29.68 29.18 55.86
CA PRO A 203 -28.96 28.55 56.98
C PRO A 203 -27.84 27.59 56.56
N VAL A 204 -27.99 26.86 55.46
CA VAL A 204 -26.97 25.97 54.90
C VAL A 204 -25.79 26.79 54.37
N PHE A 205 -26.04 27.89 53.68
CA PHE A 205 -24.99 28.80 53.21
C PHE A 205 -24.24 29.49 54.36
N ILE A 206 -24.94 29.85 55.44
CA ILE A 206 -24.34 30.42 56.66
C ILE A 206 -23.55 29.35 57.46
N SER A 207 -23.94 28.08 57.37
CA SER A 207 -23.32 26.97 58.12
C SER A 207 -21.90 26.60 57.68
N PHE A 208 -21.31 25.61 58.38
CA PHE A 208 -19.91 25.19 58.25
C PHE A 208 -19.48 24.84 56.82
N GLY A 209 -18.41 25.48 56.34
CA GLY A 209 -17.72 25.13 55.09
C GLY A 209 -16.79 26.25 54.60
N ASP A 210 -15.62 25.89 54.07
CA ASP A 210 -14.67 26.85 53.46
C ASP A 210 -15.37 27.59 52.30
N SER A 211 -15.22 28.91 52.24
CA SER A 211 -15.72 29.75 51.14
C SER A 211 -15.24 29.26 49.76
N ARG A 212 -14.01 28.71 49.69
CA ARG A 212 -13.47 28.09 48.47
C ARG A 212 -14.21 26.81 48.07
N PHE A 213 -14.63 26.01 49.04
CA PHE A 213 -15.42 24.79 48.79
C PHE A 213 -16.83 25.13 48.32
N LYS A 214 -17.50 26.10 48.96
CA LYS A 214 -18.81 26.63 48.54
C LYS A 214 -18.74 27.22 47.12
N HIS A 215 -17.69 27.99 46.81
CA HIS A 215 -17.45 28.50 45.45
C HIS A 215 -17.24 27.38 44.42
N HIS A 216 -16.48 26.33 44.76
CA HIS A 216 -16.25 25.18 43.89
C HIS A 216 -17.56 24.43 43.58
N LEU A 217 -18.36 24.11 44.59
CA LEU A 217 -19.66 23.46 44.43
C LEU A 217 -20.63 24.30 43.59
N PHE A 218 -20.67 25.62 43.80
CA PHE A 218 -21.48 26.51 42.97
C PHE A 218 -21.00 26.51 41.50
N LYS A 219 -19.68 26.55 41.26
CA LYS A 219 -19.13 26.50 39.91
C LYS A 219 -19.44 25.17 39.22
N GLU A 220 -19.41 24.06 39.94
CA GLU A 220 -19.80 22.74 39.46
C GLU A 220 -21.29 22.71 39.07
N PHE A 221 -22.17 23.22 39.94
CA PHE A 221 -23.61 23.32 39.67
C PHE A 221 -23.93 24.18 38.44
N VAL A 222 -23.35 25.38 38.34
CA VAL A 222 -23.53 26.27 37.18
C VAL A 222 -22.92 25.66 35.91
N SER A 223 -21.81 24.93 36.02
CA SER A 223 -21.23 24.20 34.88
C SER A 223 -22.15 23.07 34.40
N LYS A 224 -22.87 22.40 35.30
CA LYS A 224 -23.88 21.38 34.95
C LYS A 224 -25.10 22.01 34.27
N LEU A 225 -25.64 23.09 34.84
CA LEU A 225 -26.74 23.86 34.20
C LEU A 225 -26.35 24.36 32.81
N LYS A 226 -25.10 24.81 32.62
CA LYS A 226 -24.60 25.18 31.31
C LYS A 226 -24.54 23.98 30.36
N GLN A 227 -24.04 22.83 30.81
CA GLN A 227 -23.99 21.62 29.98
C GLN A 227 -25.39 21.13 29.57
N GLU A 228 -26.38 21.25 30.47
CA GLU A 228 -27.78 20.94 30.19
C GLU A 228 -28.36 21.90 29.15
N HIS A 229 -28.16 23.22 29.32
CA HIS A 229 -28.62 24.24 28.37
C HIS A 229 -27.96 24.16 26.99
N ASP A 230 -26.63 24.02 26.94
CA ASP A 230 -25.87 23.83 25.69
C ASP A 230 -26.36 22.54 24.98
N GLY A 231 -26.70 21.49 25.75
CA GLY A 231 -27.26 20.24 25.23
C GLY A 231 -28.69 20.38 24.69
N GLU A 232 -29.55 21.16 25.34
CA GLU A 232 -30.89 21.48 24.83
C GLU A 232 -30.81 22.24 23.49
N ILE A 233 -29.92 23.22 23.38
CA ILE A 233 -29.65 23.95 22.14
C ILE A 233 -29.16 22.98 21.05
N GLU A 234 -28.26 22.06 21.37
CA GLU A 234 -27.74 21.09 20.39
C GLU A 234 -28.83 20.12 19.91
N ILE A 235 -29.72 19.67 20.80
CA ILE A 235 -30.89 18.84 20.43
C ILE A 235 -31.84 19.62 19.49
N LEU A 236 -32.04 20.91 19.72
CA LEU A 236 -32.83 21.77 18.82
C LEU A 236 -32.13 21.94 17.47
N LYS A 237 -30.81 22.18 17.44
CA LYS A 237 -30.04 22.29 16.19
C LYS A 237 -30.09 21.01 15.37
N VAL A 238 -29.94 19.84 15.97
CA VAL A 238 -30.03 18.55 15.25
C VAL A 238 -31.39 18.41 14.56
N LYS A 239 -32.49 18.76 15.24
CA LYS A 239 -33.83 18.77 14.63
C LYS A 239 -33.94 19.79 13.49
N GLN A 240 -33.44 21.01 13.67
CA GLN A 240 -33.44 22.04 12.62
C GLN A 240 -32.58 21.62 11.41
N ILE A 241 -31.51 20.85 11.62
CA ILE A 241 -30.69 20.25 10.56
C ILE A 241 -31.44 19.13 9.83
N GLU A 242 -32.19 18.28 10.55
CA GLU A 242 -33.04 17.24 9.95
C GLU A 242 -34.14 17.84 9.08
N ASP A 243 -34.87 18.85 9.60
CA ASP A 243 -35.85 19.66 8.87
C ASP A 243 -35.27 20.30 7.59
N LEU A 244 -34.05 20.84 7.68
CA LEU A 244 -33.36 21.44 6.53
C LEU A 244 -32.96 20.38 5.49
N GLN A 245 -32.57 19.17 5.92
CA GLN A 245 -32.29 18.07 5.01
C GLN A 245 -33.56 17.60 4.29
N GLU A 246 -34.71 17.53 4.99
CA GLU A 246 -35.99 17.20 4.35
C GLU A 246 -36.41 18.25 3.32
N LEU A 247 -36.27 19.54 3.63
CA LEU A 247 -36.53 20.65 2.71
C LEU A 247 -35.63 20.59 1.46
N LEU A 248 -34.32 20.33 1.64
CA LEU A 248 -33.38 20.16 0.52
C LEU A 248 -33.74 18.96 -0.36
N ASN A 249 -34.16 17.83 0.25
CA ASN A 249 -34.63 16.66 -0.50
C ASN A 249 -35.90 17.00 -1.32
N GLN A 250 -36.81 17.82 -0.79
CA GLN A 250 -38.02 18.24 -1.48
C GLN A 250 -37.74 19.11 -2.72
N TYR A 251 -36.67 19.91 -2.69
CA TYR A 251 -36.29 20.79 -3.81
C TYR A 251 -35.78 20.04 -5.06
N ASN A 252 -35.55 18.72 -4.99
CA ASN A 252 -35.14 17.85 -6.12
C ASN A 252 -33.99 18.47 -6.97
N ILE A 253 -32.93 18.88 -6.30
CA ILE A 253 -31.83 19.64 -6.90
C ILE A 253 -31.09 18.78 -7.94
N HIS A 254 -31.02 19.24 -9.19
CA HIS A 254 -30.24 18.56 -10.23
C HIS A 254 -28.75 18.91 -10.16
N VAL A 255 -27.92 17.89 -9.96
CA VAL A 255 -26.45 17.99 -9.86
C VAL A 255 -25.84 18.54 -11.15
N TYR A 256 -24.80 19.37 -11.02
CA TYR A 256 -24.09 20.04 -12.12
C TYR A 256 -24.95 21.02 -12.93
N THR A 257 -25.97 21.62 -12.30
CA THR A 257 -26.83 22.67 -12.89
C THR A 257 -26.79 23.97 -12.07
N GLU A 258 -27.32 25.06 -12.61
CA GLU A 258 -27.49 26.34 -11.89
C GLU A 258 -28.37 26.22 -10.63
N GLU A 259 -29.19 25.17 -10.54
CA GLU A 259 -30.00 24.86 -9.35
C GLU A 259 -29.17 24.28 -8.20
N SER A 260 -27.99 23.72 -8.49
CA SER A 260 -27.04 23.22 -7.48
C SER A 260 -26.07 24.29 -6.96
N LEU A 261 -26.25 25.56 -7.36
CA LEU A 261 -25.46 26.68 -6.84
C LEU A 261 -25.95 27.10 -5.44
N TRP A 262 -24.98 27.31 -4.54
CA TRP A 262 -25.25 27.75 -3.16
C TRP A 262 -26.16 28.98 -3.11
N ASP A 263 -25.88 30.03 -3.88
CA ASP A 263 -26.66 31.28 -3.81
C ASP A 263 -28.11 31.08 -4.31
N THR A 264 -28.34 30.21 -5.30
CA THR A 264 -29.69 29.83 -5.76
C THR A 264 -30.46 29.13 -4.66
N VAL A 265 -29.84 28.12 -4.01
CA VAL A 265 -30.51 27.29 -3.00
C VAL A 265 -30.67 28.05 -1.68
N TYR A 266 -29.66 28.80 -1.24
CA TYR A 266 -29.75 29.67 -0.07
C TYR A 266 -30.82 30.76 -0.24
N SER A 267 -30.98 31.33 -1.45
CA SER A 267 -32.08 32.26 -1.72
C SER A 267 -33.45 31.58 -1.65
N ARG A 268 -33.59 30.33 -2.10
CA ARG A 268 -34.84 29.56 -1.93
C ARG A 268 -35.16 29.34 -0.45
N ILE A 269 -34.17 28.86 0.33
CA ILE A 269 -34.31 28.61 1.78
C ILE A 269 -34.68 29.89 2.56
N VAL A 270 -34.02 31.02 2.30
CA VAL A 270 -34.29 32.29 3.01
C VAL A 270 -35.65 32.90 2.66
N ASN A 271 -36.22 32.55 1.49
CA ASN A 271 -37.55 32.99 1.08
C ASN A 271 -38.69 32.11 1.64
N GLU A 272 -38.39 31.04 2.38
CA GLU A 272 -39.41 30.25 3.07
C GLU A 272 -40.10 31.08 4.17
N PRO A 273 -41.44 31.05 4.29
CA PRO A 273 -42.20 31.97 5.15
C PRO A 273 -41.86 31.86 6.63
N ASP A 274 -41.41 30.68 7.08
CA ASP A 274 -41.10 30.39 8.48
C ASP A 274 -39.58 30.28 8.75
N TYR A 275 -38.72 30.68 7.81
CA TYR A 275 -37.25 30.51 7.89
C TYR A 275 -36.65 30.99 9.22
N ALA A 276 -37.07 32.17 9.69
CA ALA A 276 -36.53 32.79 10.89
C ALA A 276 -36.88 32.06 12.21
N ASP A 277 -38.01 31.34 12.24
CA ASP A 277 -38.45 30.57 13.41
C ASP A 277 -37.88 29.15 13.33
N ARG A 278 -38.05 28.49 12.18
CA ARG A 278 -37.63 27.10 11.90
C ARG A 278 -36.13 26.89 11.99
N PHE A 279 -35.30 27.87 11.63
CA PHE A 279 -33.83 27.73 11.60
C PHE A 279 -33.12 28.69 12.57
N SER A 280 -33.84 29.14 13.60
CA SER A 280 -33.38 30.12 14.60
C SER A 280 -32.07 29.79 15.33
N GLN A 281 -31.68 28.51 15.45
CA GLN A 281 -30.43 28.08 16.09
C GLN A 281 -29.30 27.79 15.10
N LEU A 282 -29.58 27.78 13.79
CA LEU A 282 -28.59 27.48 12.76
C LEU A 282 -27.87 28.75 12.30
N SER A 283 -26.54 28.70 12.30
CA SER A 283 -25.73 29.71 11.63
C SER A 283 -25.71 29.48 10.11
N LYS A 284 -25.33 30.50 9.34
CA LYS A 284 -25.10 30.37 7.89
C LYS A 284 -24.05 29.29 7.56
N LEU A 285 -23.10 29.04 8.47
CA LEU A 285 -22.09 27.99 8.32
C LEU A 285 -22.70 26.59 8.51
N ASP A 286 -23.62 26.43 9.46
CA ASP A 286 -24.33 25.16 9.67
C ASP A 286 -25.19 24.83 8.43
N ILE A 287 -25.97 25.79 7.94
CA ILE A 287 -26.78 25.66 6.70
C ILE A 287 -25.89 25.29 5.50
N LEU A 288 -24.71 25.92 5.37
CA LEU A 288 -23.75 25.60 4.31
C LEU A 288 -23.20 24.17 4.44
N SER A 289 -22.90 23.70 5.65
CA SER A 289 -22.38 22.33 5.87
C SER A 289 -23.44 21.26 5.57
N VAL A 290 -24.71 21.53 5.89
CA VAL A 290 -25.84 20.65 5.55
C VAL A 290 -26.06 20.60 4.04
N PHE A 291 -26.03 21.78 3.38
CA PHE A 291 -26.10 21.87 1.93
C PHE A 291 -24.95 21.14 1.23
N GLU A 292 -23.71 21.35 1.67
CA GLU A 292 -22.54 20.65 1.12
C GLU A 292 -22.69 19.13 1.25
N SER A 293 -23.07 18.64 2.44
CA SER A 293 -23.33 17.22 2.67
C SER A 293 -24.44 16.66 1.76
N HIS A 294 -25.50 17.44 1.53
CA HIS A 294 -26.59 17.07 0.63
C HIS A 294 -26.12 17.01 -0.83
N ILE A 295 -25.41 18.02 -1.33
CA ILE A 295 -24.85 18.02 -2.69
C ILE A 295 -23.84 16.88 -2.89
N GLN A 296 -22.96 16.61 -1.92
CA GLN A 296 -22.04 15.47 -1.97
C GLN A 296 -22.78 14.12 -2.07
N LYS A 297 -23.89 13.94 -1.33
CA LYS A 297 -24.76 12.75 -1.43
C LYS A 297 -25.40 12.63 -2.81
N LEU A 298 -25.93 13.72 -3.36
CA LEU A 298 -26.51 13.74 -4.71
C LEU A 298 -25.47 13.46 -5.80
N GLU A 299 -24.27 14.06 -5.70
CA GLU A 299 -23.14 13.77 -6.59
C GLU A 299 -22.73 12.29 -6.55
N ALA A 300 -22.63 11.71 -5.35
CA ALA A 300 -22.28 10.31 -5.17
C ALA A 300 -23.35 9.39 -5.78
N HIS A 301 -24.62 9.67 -5.54
CA HIS A 301 -25.74 8.94 -6.15
C HIS A 301 -25.71 9.04 -7.69
N TYR A 302 -25.55 10.25 -8.24
CA TYR A 302 -25.44 10.47 -9.68
C TYR A 302 -24.25 9.72 -10.30
N ARG A 303 -23.09 9.76 -9.64
CA ARG A 303 -21.89 9.00 -10.06
C ARG A 303 -22.15 7.48 -10.03
N SER A 304 -22.83 6.96 -9.01
CA SER A 304 -23.20 5.53 -8.93
C SER A 304 -24.09 5.14 -10.11
N VAL A 305 -25.23 5.81 -10.28
CA VAL A 305 -26.20 5.54 -11.35
C VAL A 305 -25.59 5.66 -12.75
N TYR A 306 -24.78 6.69 -12.99
CA TYR A 306 -24.05 6.85 -14.26
C TYR A 306 -23.06 5.70 -14.48
N SER A 307 -22.31 5.30 -13.46
CA SER A 307 -21.33 4.20 -13.56
C SER A 307 -22.00 2.85 -13.76
N GLU A 308 -23.14 2.58 -13.11
CA GLU A 308 -23.94 1.37 -13.26
C GLU A 308 -24.55 1.29 -14.65
N THR A 309 -25.12 2.40 -15.15
CA THR A 309 -25.68 2.49 -16.50
C THR A 309 -24.60 2.24 -17.55
N SER A 310 -23.44 2.89 -17.42
CA SER A 310 -22.31 2.68 -18.34
C SER A 310 -21.77 1.24 -18.28
N GLN A 311 -21.72 0.62 -17.09
CA GLN A 311 -21.36 -0.80 -16.97
C GLN A 311 -22.39 -1.72 -17.64
N GLN A 312 -23.69 -1.44 -17.49
CA GLN A 312 -24.74 -2.20 -18.17
C GLN A 312 -24.66 -2.07 -19.68
N GLU A 313 -24.43 -0.88 -20.22
CA GLU A 313 -24.20 -0.64 -21.65
C GLU A 313 -22.95 -1.39 -22.15
N GLN A 314 -21.85 -1.38 -21.37
CA GLN A 314 -20.63 -2.12 -21.70
C GLN A 314 -20.85 -3.64 -21.72
N LEU A 315 -21.61 -4.18 -20.76
CA LEU A 315 -21.99 -5.59 -20.71
C LEU A 315 -22.92 -5.97 -21.87
N GLN A 316 -23.93 -5.16 -22.19
CA GLN A 316 -24.81 -5.40 -23.34
C GLN A 316 -24.02 -5.35 -24.66
N ALA A 317 -23.11 -4.38 -24.82
CA ALA A 317 -22.23 -4.32 -25.98
C ALA A 317 -21.27 -5.53 -26.06
N ALA A 318 -20.77 -6.04 -24.92
CA ALA A 318 -19.95 -7.25 -24.89
C ALA A 318 -20.75 -8.50 -25.30
N ILE A 319 -22.00 -8.63 -24.81
CA ILE A 319 -22.93 -9.70 -25.22
C ILE A 319 -23.21 -9.58 -26.72
N ALA A 320 -23.56 -8.40 -27.22
CA ALA A 320 -23.84 -8.16 -28.65
C ALA A 320 -22.63 -8.51 -29.55
N ARG A 321 -21.41 -8.13 -29.15
CA ARG A 321 -20.16 -8.55 -29.84
C ARG A 321 -20.00 -10.07 -29.83
N SER A 322 -20.28 -10.73 -28.70
CA SER A 322 -20.15 -12.20 -28.59
C SER A 322 -21.17 -12.96 -29.44
N GLU A 323 -22.42 -12.49 -29.51
CA GLU A 323 -23.46 -13.09 -30.36
C GLU A 323 -23.19 -12.84 -31.85
N PHE A 324 -22.76 -11.63 -32.22
CA PHE A 324 -22.34 -11.35 -33.60
C PHE A 324 -21.11 -12.17 -34.01
N MET A 325 -20.16 -12.38 -33.09
CA MET A 325 -19.01 -13.27 -33.33
C MET A 325 -19.46 -14.73 -33.55
N LYS A 326 -20.44 -15.25 -32.79
CA LYS A 326 -21.02 -16.57 -33.06
C LYS A 326 -21.65 -16.66 -34.45
N LEU A 327 -22.33 -15.61 -34.91
CA LEU A 327 -22.86 -15.54 -36.26
C LEU A 327 -21.74 -15.58 -37.32
N LEU A 328 -20.67 -14.80 -37.15
CA LEU A 328 -19.51 -14.82 -38.05
C LEU A 328 -18.81 -16.19 -38.08
N ILE A 329 -18.61 -16.82 -36.91
CA ILE A 329 -18.03 -18.17 -36.81
C ILE A 329 -18.93 -19.20 -37.52
N LYS A 330 -20.27 -19.08 -37.37
CA LYS A 330 -21.20 -19.91 -38.14
C LYS A 330 -21.03 -19.71 -39.65
N LEU A 331 -20.98 -18.47 -40.13
CA LEU A 331 -20.77 -18.17 -41.55
C LEU A 331 -19.39 -18.64 -42.08
N LYS A 332 -18.36 -18.68 -41.23
CA LYS A 332 -17.05 -19.31 -41.52
C LYS A 332 -17.19 -20.84 -41.66
N ASN A 333 -17.89 -21.49 -40.74
CA ASN A 333 -18.12 -22.94 -40.76
C ASN A 333 -19.03 -23.37 -41.93
N ASP A 334 -20.00 -22.53 -42.31
CA ASP A 334 -20.85 -22.72 -43.49
C ASP A 334 -20.10 -22.42 -44.82
N HIS A 335 -18.78 -22.14 -44.76
CA HIS A 335 -17.89 -21.75 -45.88
C HIS A 335 -18.32 -20.49 -46.66
N ILE A 336 -19.18 -19.64 -46.08
CA ILE A 336 -19.59 -18.35 -46.65
C ILE A 336 -18.50 -17.30 -46.41
N ILE A 337 -17.90 -17.29 -45.22
CA ILE A 337 -16.69 -16.50 -44.92
C ILE A 337 -15.46 -17.35 -45.19
N THR A 338 -14.68 -16.93 -46.18
CA THR A 338 -13.40 -17.52 -46.57
C THR A 338 -12.27 -16.52 -46.37
N TYR A 339 -11.02 -16.98 -46.54
CA TYR A 339 -9.84 -16.12 -46.49
C TYR A 339 -9.76 -15.07 -47.64
N GLN A 340 -10.63 -15.10 -48.65
CA GLN A 340 -10.72 -14.07 -49.70
C GLN A 340 -11.94 -13.16 -49.58
N THR A 341 -12.94 -13.53 -48.79
CA THR A 341 -14.24 -12.86 -48.73
C THR A 341 -14.11 -11.40 -48.29
N ASP A 342 -14.81 -10.51 -49.00
CA ASP A 342 -14.85 -9.08 -48.70
C ASP A 342 -16.09 -8.70 -47.89
N TRP A 343 -15.99 -7.66 -47.05
CA TRP A 343 -17.13 -7.21 -46.23
C TRP A 343 -18.37 -6.82 -47.06
N LYS A 344 -18.18 -6.37 -48.31
CA LYS A 344 -19.25 -6.03 -49.25
C LYS A 344 -20.14 -7.23 -49.61
N GLU A 345 -19.61 -8.44 -49.53
CA GLU A 345 -20.30 -9.69 -49.86
C GLU A 345 -21.09 -10.22 -48.65
N ILE A 346 -20.56 -10.00 -47.44
CA ILE A 346 -21.17 -10.42 -46.17
C ILE A 346 -22.20 -9.41 -45.64
N TYR A 347 -21.99 -8.11 -45.87
CA TYR A 347 -22.88 -7.05 -45.38
C TYR A 347 -24.36 -7.27 -45.73
N PRO A 348 -24.76 -7.64 -46.97
CA PRO A 348 -26.16 -7.93 -47.29
C PRO A 348 -26.75 -9.09 -46.48
N ILE A 349 -25.94 -10.08 -46.11
CA ILE A 349 -26.35 -11.26 -45.34
C ILE A 349 -26.55 -10.90 -43.86
N VAL A 350 -25.65 -10.10 -43.28
CA VAL A 350 -25.69 -9.76 -41.85
C VAL A 350 -26.51 -8.50 -41.52
N SER A 351 -26.73 -7.60 -42.48
CA SER A 351 -27.40 -6.30 -42.24
C SER A 351 -28.85 -6.39 -41.76
N SER A 352 -29.54 -7.50 -42.07
CA SER A 352 -30.90 -7.78 -41.60
C SER A 352 -30.95 -8.52 -40.26
N ASP A 353 -29.80 -8.94 -39.72
CA ASP A 353 -29.74 -9.72 -38.49
C ASP A 353 -29.88 -8.84 -37.23
N LYS A 354 -30.53 -9.41 -36.21
CA LYS A 354 -30.76 -8.73 -34.92
C LYS A 354 -29.45 -8.47 -34.17
N THR A 355 -28.46 -9.36 -34.26
CA THR A 355 -27.15 -9.22 -33.61
C THR A 355 -26.34 -8.09 -34.24
N TYR A 356 -26.40 -7.93 -35.57
CA TYR A 356 -25.78 -6.80 -36.27
C TYR A 356 -26.40 -5.47 -35.84
N THR A 357 -27.73 -5.40 -35.84
CA THR A 357 -28.47 -4.19 -35.43
C THR A 357 -28.20 -3.83 -33.96
N ALA A 358 -28.18 -4.82 -33.07
CA ALA A 358 -27.88 -4.63 -31.65
C ALA A 358 -26.42 -4.17 -31.42
N LEU A 359 -25.46 -4.67 -32.19
CA LEU A 359 -24.07 -4.23 -32.10
C LEU A 359 -23.89 -2.78 -32.60
N CYS A 360 -24.57 -2.40 -33.67
CA CYS A 360 -24.55 -1.03 -34.20
C CYS A 360 -25.18 0.03 -33.28
N ALA A 361 -25.95 -0.36 -32.27
CA ALA A 361 -26.53 0.55 -31.28
C ALA A 361 -25.49 1.14 -30.29
N PHE A 362 -24.31 0.51 -30.16
CA PHE A 362 -23.28 0.92 -29.21
C PHE A 362 -22.08 1.57 -29.93
N PRO A 363 -21.73 2.83 -29.65
CA PRO A 363 -20.70 3.57 -30.39
C PRO A 363 -19.24 3.25 -29.97
N PHE A 364 -19.03 2.28 -29.08
CA PHE A 364 -17.72 2.00 -28.47
C PHE A 364 -17.30 0.52 -28.60
N GLY A 365 -15.99 0.27 -28.67
CA GLY A 365 -15.38 -1.05 -28.86
C GLY A 365 -15.29 -1.48 -30.34
N SER A 366 -14.98 -2.76 -30.58
CA SER A 366 -14.82 -3.31 -31.94
C SER A 366 -16.11 -3.20 -32.75
N THR A 367 -16.02 -2.64 -33.96
CA THR A 367 -17.16 -2.55 -34.87
C THR A 367 -17.48 -3.90 -35.52
N PRO A 368 -18.67 -4.09 -36.14
CA PRO A 368 -18.95 -5.31 -36.91
C PRO A 368 -17.92 -5.61 -38.00
N LEU A 369 -17.33 -4.56 -38.60
CA LEU A 369 -16.28 -4.69 -39.62
C LEU A 369 -14.96 -5.18 -39.02
N ASP A 370 -14.61 -4.75 -37.81
CA ASP A 370 -13.38 -5.19 -37.14
C ASP A 370 -13.48 -6.65 -36.72
N LEU A 371 -14.61 -7.06 -36.14
CA LEU A 371 -14.87 -8.47 -35.81
C LEU A 371 -14.85 -9.37 -37.05
N PHE A 372 -15.36 -8.90 -38.19
CA PHE A 372 -15.24 -9.61 -39.46
C PHE A 372 -13.80 -9.71 -39.96
N ARG A 373 -13.02 -8.63 -39.86
CA ARG A 373 -11.59 -8.65 -40.21
C ARG A 373 -10.82 -9.64 -39.35
N ASP A 374 -11.09 -9.71 -38.05
CA ASP A 374 -10.46 -10.66 -37.13
C ASP A 374 -10.70 -12.12 -37.59
N VAL A 375 -11.95 -12.47 -37.94
CA VAL A 375 -12.32 -13.80 -38.45
C VAL A 375 -11.66 -14.10 -39.81
N VAL A 376 -11.65 -13.14 -40.73
CA VAL A 376 -10.99 -13.32 -42.04
C VAL A 376 -9.46 -13.43 -41.89
N GLU A 377 -8.86 -12.69 -40.97
CA GLU A 377 -7.43 -12.81 -40.65
C GLU A 377 -7.09 -14.16 -40.01
N GLU A 378 -7.96 -14.69 -39.14
CA GLU A 378 -7.84 -16.04 -38.60
C GLU A 378 -7.84 -17.07 -39.74
N SER A 379 -8.81 -17.02 -40.64
CA SER A 379 -8.83 -17.91 -41.82
C SER A 379 -7.60 -17.74 -42.72
N ARG A 380 -7.06 -16.51 -42.88
CA ARG A 380 -5.79 -16.30 -43.60
C ARG A 380 -4.59 -16.90 -42.86
N LYS A 381 -4.59 -16.92 -41.51
CA LYS A 381 -3.57 -17.57 -40.69
C LYS A 381 -3.67 -19.09 -40.80
N GLU A 382 -4.87 -19.66 -40.76
CA GLU A 382 -5.16 -21.10 -40.96
C GLU A 382 -4.65 -21.61 -42.31
N ILE A 383 -4.91 -20.89 -43.41
CA ILE A 383 -4.39 -21.22 -44.74
C ILE A 383 -2.86 -21.13 -44.81
N LYS A 384 -2.25 -20.17 -44.09
CA LYS A 384 -0.79 -20.04 -44.00
C LYS A 384 -0.16 -21.21 -43.25
N THR A 385 -0.76 -21.65 -42.14
CA THR A 385 -0.32 -22.84 -41.40
C THR A 385 -0.52 -24.10 -42.23
N LEU A 386 -1.69 -24.26 -42.88
CA LEU A 386 -1.98 -25.38 -43.77
C LEU A 386 -0.95 -25.51 -44.90
N ARG A 387 -0.59 -24.39 -45.55
CA ARG A 387 0.46 -24.34 -46.58
C ARG A 387 1.81 -24.86 -46.05
N ASP A 388 2.18 -24.46 -44.83
CA ASP A 388 3.46 -24.86 -44.24
C ASP A 388 3.44 -26.34 -43.77
N THR A 389 2.28 -26.84 -43.31
CA THR A 389 2.03 -28.27 -43.07
C THR A 389 2.10 -29.10 -44.36
N ILE A 390 1.45 -28.67 -45.45
CA ILE A 390 1.52 -29.32 -46.77
C ILE A 390 2.98 -29.40 -47.25
N PHE A 391 3.74 -28.32 -47.09
CA PHE A 391 5.17 -28.32 -47.42
C PHE A 391 5.95 -29.37 -46.62
N GLN A 392 5.66 -29.52 -45.32
CA GLN A 392 6.29 -30.54 -44.49
C GLN A 392 5.87 -31.96 -44.89
N VAL A 393 4.57 -32.25 -45.07
CA VAL A 393 4.05 -33.57 -45.45
C VAL A 393 4.64 -34.04 -46.79
N LEU A 394 4.75 -33.14 -47.77
CA LEU A 394 5.34 -33.46 -49.06
C LEU A 394 6.86 -33.63 -48.98
N SER A 395 7.55 -32.86 -48.12
CA SER A 395 8.97 -33.08 -47.82
C SER A 395 9.23 -34.42 -47.12
N ASP A 396 8.41 -34.79 -46.12
CA ASP A 396 8.46 -36.07 -45.40
C ASP A 396 8.26 -37.24 -46.41
N SER A 397 7.36 -37.05 -47.38
CA SER A 397 7.07 -37.98 -48.48
C SER A 397 8.11 -37.96 -49.61
N LYS A 398 9.19 -37.16 -49.50
CA LYS A 398 10.24 -36.95 -50.51
C LYS A 398 9.74 -36.40 -51.86
N ILE A 399 8.60 -35.71 -51.86
CA ILE A 399 8.03 -35.03 -53.02
C ILE A 399 8.59 -33.61 -53.11
N ASP A 400 9.36 -33.36 -54.16
CA ASP A 400 10.02 -32.08 -54.39
C ASP A 400 9.06 -31.06 -55.02
N LEU A 401 8.49 -30.19 -54.17
CA LEU A 401 7.60 -29.10 -54.56
C LEU A 401 8.21 -28.03 -55.48
N SER A 402 9.54 -28.01 -55.69
CA SER A 402 10.16 -27.11 -56.67
C SER A 402 9.94 -27.57 -58.12
N LYS A 403 9.53 -28.83 -58.31
CA LYS A 403 9.24 -29.43 -59.61
C LYS A 403 7.76 -29.28 -59.98
N ILE A 404 7.43 -29.57 -61.24
CA ILE A 404 6.06 -29.54 -61.76
C ILE A 404 5.29 -30.74 -61.18
N VAL A 405 4.67 -30.53 -60.02
CA VAL A 405 3.74 -31.47 -59.35
C VAL A 405 2.32 -30.95 -59.54
N ARG A 406 1.37 -31.82 -59.91
CA ARG A 406 -0.06 -31.47 -59.98
C ARG A 406 -0.76 -31.80 -58.67
N TYR A 407 -1.84 -31.09 -58.38
CA TYR A 407 -2.64 -31.33 -57.18
C TYR A 407 -3.26 -32.73 -57.17
N ASP A 408 -3.75 -33.21 -58.32
CA ASP A 408 -4.42 -34.50 -58.43
C ASP A 408 -3.51 -35.66 -57.97
N ASP A 409 -2.22 -35.61 -58.31
CA ASP A 409 -1.20 -36.61 -57.96
C ASP A 409 -0.93 -36.70 -56.44
N VAL A 410 -1.19 -35.62 -55.70
CA VAL A 410 -0.98 -35.53 -54.24
C VAL A 410 -2.27 -35.43 -53.43
N SER A 411 -3.42 -35.30 -54.09
CA SER A 411 -4.73 -35.09 -53.46
C SER A 411 -5.11 -36.21 -52.49
N SER A 412 -4.90 -37.46 -52.89
CA SER A 412 -5.13 -38.66 -52.06
C SER A 412 -4.16 -38.75 -50.89
N LEU A 413 -2.89 -38.37 -51.09
CA LEU A 413 -1.87 -38.32 -50.03
C LEU A 413 -2.26 -37.29 -48.96
N LEU A 414 -2.59 -36.07 -49.37
CA LEU A 414 -3.01 -34.99 -48.46
C LEU A 414 -4.35 -35.28 -47.76
N ALA A 415 -5.28 -35.97 -48.42
CA ALA A 415 -6.53 -36.42 -47.79
C ALA A 415 -6.31 -37.59 -46.80
N SER A 416 -5.23 -38.37 -46.96
CA SER A 416 -4.89 -39.48 -46.06
C SER A 416 -4.05 -39.10 -44.85
N ASP A 417 -3.36 -37.96 -44.89
CA ASP A 417 -2.51 -37.49 -43.79
C ASP A 417 -3.34 -36.81 -42.69
N ASN A 418 -3.20 -37.30 -41.46
CA ASN A 418 -3.90 -36.83 -40.27
C ASN A 418 -3.65 -35.34 -39.94
N ARG A 419 -2.63 -34.70 -40.53
CA ARG A 419 -2.35 -33.26 -40.37
C ARG A 419 -3.12 -32.37 -41.34
N THR A 420 -3.70 -32.95 -42.40
CA THR A 420 -4.38 -32.22 -43.49
C THR A 420 -5.80 -32.72 -43.80
N ALA A 421 -6.21 -33.87 -43.26
CA ALA A 421 -7.53 -34.48 -43.48
C ALA A 421 -8.73 -33.61 -43.06
N ASP A 422 -8.59 -32.76 -42.03
CA ASP A 422 -9.69 -31.93 -41.49
C ASP A 422 -10.03 -30.70 -42.37
N TYR A 423 -9.24 -30.40 -43.41
CA TYR A 423 -9.39 -29.19 -44.21
C TYR A 423 -10.20 -29.41 -45.49
N SER A 424 -10.95 -28.40 -45.92
CA SER A 424 -11.72 -28.44 -47.16
C SER A 424 -10.81 -28.67 -48.39
N SER A 425 -11.29 -29.45 -49.36
CA SER A 425 -10.58 -29.70 -50.63
C SER A 425 -10.22 -28.42 -51.39
N THR A 426 -11.06 -27.37 -51.29
CA THR A 426 -10.78 -26.06 -51.90
C THR A 426 -9.63 -25.33 -51.22
N ASP A 427 -9.54 -25.43 -49.90
CA ASP A 427 -8.49 -24.81 -49.10
C ASP A 427 -7.16 -25.57 -49.24
N LEU A 428 -7.21 -26.91 -49.29
CA LEU A 428 -6.08 -27.77 -49.63
C LEU A 428 -5.51 -27.44 -51.01
N GLN A 429 -6.35 -27.29 -52.04
CA GLN A 429 -5.91 -26.95 -53.40
C GLN A 429 -5.25 -25.55 -53.45
N PHE A 430 -5.82 -24.56 -52.76
CA PHE A 430 -5.23 -23.22 -52.71
C PHE A 430 -3.94 -23.17 -51.89
N ALA A 431 -3.91 -23.82 -50.72
CA ALA A 431 -2.73 -23.91 -49.87
C ALA A 431 -1.60 -24.68 -50.56
N PHE A 432 -1.91 -25.73 -51.32
CA PHE A 432 -0.96 -26.44 -52.18
C PHE A 432 -0.37 -25.51 -53.26
N LYS A 433 -1.21 -24.76 -53.99
CA LYS A 433 -0.72 -23.76 -54.96
C LYS A 433 0.21 -22.73 -54.29
N LYS A 434 -0.14 -22.26 -53.09
CA LYS A 434 0.71 -21.33 -52.31
C LYS A 434 1.98 -21.99 -51.78
N ALA A 435 1.99 -23.30 -51.52
CA ALA A 435 3.18 -24.05 -51.14
C ALA A 435 4.12 -24.22 -52.34
N GLN A 436 3.58 -24.48 -53.53
CA GLN A 436 4.34 -24.54 -54.79
C GLN A 436 4.92 -23.18 -55.18
N GLU A 437 4.14 -22.10 -55.11
CA GLU A 437 4.66 -20.72 -55.30
C GLU A 437 5.80 -20.39 -54.32
N LYS A 438 5.68 -20.80 -53.04
CA LYS A 438 6.73 -20.62 -52.03
C LYS A 438 7.97 -21.46 -52.35
N ALA A 439 7.81 -22.72 -52.73
CA ALA A 439 8.90 -23.62 -53.07
C ALA A 439 9.68 -23.13 -54.30
N ALA A 440 8.98 -22.73 -55.36
CA ALA A 440 9.58 -22.15 -56.56
C ALA A 440 10.39 -20.88 -56.23
N ARG A 441 9.84 -19.97 -55.42
CA ARG A 441 10.53 -18.73 -55.01
C ARG A 441 11.75 -19.00 -54.12
N VAL A 442 11.70 -20.02 -53.26
CA VAL A 442 12.86 -20.45 -52.45
C VAL A 442 13.94 -21.07 -53.34
N ALA A 443 13.57 -21.89 -54.33
CA ALA A 443 14.51 -22.47 -55.28
C ALA A 443 15.16 -21.41 -56.18
N GLU A 444 14.38 -20.44 -56.69
CA GLU A 444 14.90 -19.31 -57.46
C GLU A 444 15.89 -18.47 -56.63
N LEU A 445 15.54 -18.12 -55.39
CA LEU A 445 16.42 -17.37 -54.50
C LEU A 445 17.70 -18.16 -54.13
N ALA A 446 17.59 -19.48 -53.95
CA ALA A 446 18.75 -20.34 -53.72
C ALA A 446 19.69 -20.34 -54.94
N GLU A 447 19.15 -20.40 -56.16
CA GLU A 447 19.93 -20.34 -57.40
C GLU A 447 20.55 -18.95 -57.63
N GLN A 448 19.79 -17.87 -57.44
CA GLN A 448 20.32 -16.50 -57.49
C GLN A 448 21.46 -16.30 -56.48
N ASN A 449 21.33 -16.80 -55.26
CA ASN A 449 22.39 -16.77 -54.26
C ASN A 449 23.58 -17.66 -54.65
N ARG A 450 23.37 -18.83 -55.26
CA ARG A 450 24.43 -19.71 -55.76
C ARG A 450 25.26 -18.98 -56.83
N VAL A 451 24.59 -18.40 -57.83
CA VAL A 451 25.21 -17.61 -58.91
C VAL A 451 25.92 -16.37 -58.35
N ALA A 452 25.29 -15.63 -57.42
CA ALA A 452 25.90 -14.45 -56.79
C ALA A 452 27.15 -14.81 -55.97
N ASN A 453 27.11 -15.92 -55.22
CA ASN A 453 28.26 -16.41 -54.45
C ASN A 453 29.40 -16.88 -55.37
N GLN A 454 29.09 -17.61 -56.45
CA GLN A 454 30.06 -17.99 -57.49
C GLN A 454 30.71 -16.74 -58.12
N GLN A 455 29.90 -15.77 -58.55
CA GLN A 455 30.38 -14.52 -59.13
C GLN A 455 31.18 -13.66 -58.12
N ALA A 456 30.84 -13.71 -56.83
CA ALA A 456 31.62 -13.06 -55.76
C ALA A 456 32.97 -13.76 -55.55
N ALA A 457 33.03 -15.09 -55.58
CA ALA A 457 34.28 -15.85 -55.50
C ALA A 457 35.20 -15.56 -56.71
N ILE A 458 34.65 -15.56 -57.93
CA ILE A 458 35.35 -15.13 -59.16
C ILE A 458 35.91 -13.70 -59.01
N ASN A 459 35.12 -12.78 -58.47
CA ASN A 459 35.56 -11.40 -58.24
C ASN A 459 36.63 -11.25 -57.14
N ARG A 460 36.62 -12.12 -56.12
CA ARG A 460 37.69 -12.21 -55.10
C ARG A 460 38.99 -12.67 -55.73
N LEU A 461 38.99 -13.77 -56.49
CA LEU A 461 40.17 -14.25 -57.20
C LEU A 461 40.70 -13.19 -58.20
N ARG A 462 39.84 -12.55 -58.98
CA ARG A 462 40.22 -11.43 -59.87
C ARG A 462 40.93 -10.28 -59.13
N ARG A 463 40.49 -9.95 -57.91
CA ARG A 463 41.14 -8.93 -57.07
C ARG A 463 42.48 -9.41 -56.52
N ALA A 464 42.57 -10.69 -56.12
CA ALA A 464 43.81 -11.30 -55.65
C ALA A 464 44.88 -11.31 -56.76
N ILE A 465 44.51 -11.73 -57.99
CA ILE A 465 45.37 -11.66 -59.19
C ILE A 465 45.91 -10.24 -59.41
N ARG A 466 45.05 -9.20 -59.33
CA ARG A 466 45.47 -7.80 -59.47
C ARG A 466 46.49 -7.34 -58.43
N ASN A 467 46.38 -7.85 -57.21
CA ASN A 467 47.25 -7.48 -56.09
C ASN A 467 48.55 -8.31 -56.03
N THR A 468 48.68 -9.36 -56.85
CA THR A 468 49.86 -10.24 -56.86
C THR A 468 51.04 -9.53 -57.55
N PRO A 469 52.20 -9.36 -56.89
CA PRO A 469 53.36 -8.72 -57.51
C PRO A 469 53.86 -9.47 -58.74
N GLY A 470 54.19 -8.74 -59.80
CA GLY A 470 54.80 -9.32 -61.01
C GLY A 470 53.83 -10.11 -61.91
N VAL A 471 52.54 -9.76 -61.91
CA VAL A 471 51.55 -10.21 -62.91
C VAL A 471 51.27 -9.08 -63.91
N SER A 472 51.46 -9.35 -65.20
CA SER A 472 51.16 -8.41 -66.29
C SER A 472 49.90 -8.82 -67.07
N PRO A 473 49.10 -7.86 -67.60
CA PRO A 473 47.95 -8.18 -68.46
C PRO A 473 48.31 -8.90 -69.78
N THR A 474 49.60 -8.92 -70.13
CA THR A 474 50.12 -9.65 -71.31
C THR A 474 50.41 -11.11 -71.04
N ASP A 475 50.52 -11.53 -69.78
CA ASP A 475 50.94 -12.88 -69.41
C ASP A 475 49.89 -13.93 -69.81
N ASP A 476 50.36 -15.16 -70.00
CA ASP A 476 49.51 -16.34 -70.23
C ASP A 476 48.99 -16.91 -68.91
N TYR A 477 47.81 -17.54 -68.98
CA TYR A 477 47.11 -18.06 -67.80
C TYR A 477 47.97 -19.03 -66.99
N GLU A 478 48.76 -19.89 -67.64
CA GLU A 478 49.64 -20.87 -66.97
C GLU A 478 50.77 -20.21 -66.17
N SER A 479 51.35 -19.12 -66.70
CA SER A 479 52.40 -18.34 -66.02
C SER A 479 51.88 -17.58 -64.80
N VAL A 480 50.59 -17.20 -64.82
CA VAL A 480 49.93 -16.54 -63.69
C VAL A 480 49.39 -17.57 -62.69
N ARG A 481 48.87 -18.72 -63.15
CA ARG A 481 48.45 -19.87 -62.34
C ARG A 481 49.53 -20.27 -61.35
N ALA A 482 50.76 -20.49 -61.82
CA ALA A 482 51.89 -20.87 -60.96
C ALA A 482 52.21 -19.85 -59.84
N LYS A 483 51.79 -18.58 -59.97
CA LYS A 483 51.96 -17.53 -58.95
C LYS A 483 50.76 -17.42 -58.00
N ILE A 484 49.57 -17.88 -58.40
CA ILE A 484 48.31 -17.72 -57.64
C ILE A 484 47.78 -19.03 -57.05
N GLU A 485 48.36 -20.18 -57.38
CA GLU A 485 47.86 -21.51 -56.98
C GLU A 485 47.82 -21.72 -55.46
N ASN A 486 48.71 -21.05 -54.71
CA ASN A 486 48.75 -21.04 -53.24
C ASN A 486 47.80 -20.03 -52.58
N LEU A 487 47.04 -19.22 -53.35
CA LEU A 487 46.14 -18.22 -52.78
C LEU A 487 44.83 -18.88 -52.31
N PRO A 488 44.31 -18.53 -51.11
CA PRO A 488 43.06 -19.10 -50.62
C PRO A 488 41.86 -18.79 -51.53
N GLU A 489 41.88 -17.67 -52.25
CA GLU A 489 40.86 -17.33 -53.26
C GLU A 489 40.91 -18.22 -54.52
N PHE A 490 42.06 -18.83 -54.84
CA PHE A 490 42.21 -19.77 -55.94
C PHE A 490 41.74 -21.18 -55.54
N ILE A 491 42.08 -21.59 -54.32
CA ILE A 491 41.66 -22.87 -53.72
C ILE A 491 40.14 -22.90 -53.48
N ALA A 492 39.54 -21.77 -53.10
CA ALA A 492 38.10 -21.63 -52.85
C ALA A 492 37.20 -21.73 -54.10
N LEU A 493 37.78 -21.62 -55.31
CA LEU A 493 37.08 -21.91 -56.56
C LEU A 493 37.47 -23.33 -56.99
N HIS A 494 36.50 -24.23 -57.12
CA HIS A 494 36.76 -25.64 -57.49
C HIS A 494 36.70 -25.90 -59.00
N SER A 495 36.11 -25.01 -59.79
CA SER A 495 36.07 -25.11 -61.26
C SER A 495 37.24 -24.38 -61.92
N ASP A 496 37.95 -25.05 -62.82
CA ASP A 496 38.98 -24.41 -63.66
C ASP A 496 38.37 -23.39 -64.63
N GLU A 497 37.10 -23.54 -65.03
CA GLU A 497 36.39 -22.55 -65.85
C GLU A 497 36.18 -21.23 -65.09
N ASP A 498 35.76 -21.27 -63.83
CA ASP A 498 35.59 -20.08 -62.98
C ASP A 498 36.93 -19.35 -62.75
N ARG A 499 38.02 -20.12 -62.59
CA ARG A 499 39.38 -19.60 -62.42
C ARG A 499 39.86 -18.89 -63.71
N ILE A 500 39.62 -19.49 -64.87
CA ILE A 500 39.90 -18.88 -66.19
C ILE A 500 39.03 -17.64 -66.40
N GLN A 501 37.75 -17.66 -66.02
CA GLN A 501 36.85 -16.50 -66.09
C GLN A 501 37.36 -15.34 -65.22
N ALA A 502 37.83 -15.61 -63.99
CA ALA A 502 38.45 -14.60 -63.13
C ALA A 502 39.69 -13.96 -63.76
N PHE A 503 40.54 -14.76 -64.41
CA PHE A 503 41.73 -14.28 -65.12
C PHE A 503 41.40 -13.43 -66.35
N ASN A 504 40.48 -13.90 -67.19
CA ASN A 504 40.01 -13.14 -68.37
C ASN A 504 39.32 -11.82 -67.98
N ALA A 505 38.59 -11.81 -66.85
CA ALA A 505 38.03 -10.59 -66.26
C ALA A 505 39.11 -9.65 -65.69
N TYR A 506 40.24 -10.16 -65.20
CA TYR A 506 41.40 -9.34 -64.81
C TYR A 506 42.07 -8.72 -66.05
N LYS A 507 42.31 -9.50 -67.09
CA LYS A 507 42.95 -9.04 -68.35
C LYS A 507 42.14 -7.93 -69.01
N SER A 508 40.85 -8.16 -69.24
CA SER A 508 39.95 -7.15 -69.81
C SER A 508 39.80 -5.90 -68.93
N SER A 509 39.57 -6.06 -67.62
CA SER A 509 39.43 -4.91 -66.70
C SER A 509 40.69 -4.06 -66.62
N THR A 510 41.88 -4.67 -66.68
CA THR A 510 43.15 -3.92 -66.59
C THR A 510 43.47 -3.20 -67.90
N ILE A 511 43.22 -3.83 -69.05
CA ILE A 511 43.28 -3.16 -70.37
C ILE A 511 42.34 -1.95 -70.42
N GLU A 512 41.09 -2.11 -69.97
CA GLU A 512 40.10 -1.04 -70.00
C GLU A 512 40.43 0.09 -69.00
N SER A 513 40.93 -0.26 -67.81
CA SER A 513 41.46 0.73 -66.86
C SER A 513 42.62 1.52 -67.46
N SER A 514 43.53 0.87 -68.19
CA SER A 514 44.64 1.55 -68.88
C SER A 514 44.16 2.46 -70.01
N LYS A 515 43.11 2.09 -70.76
CA LYS A 515 42.48 2.98 -71.76
C LYS A 515 41.82 4.19 -71.11
N GLN A 516 41.04 3.99 -70.04
CA GLN A 516 40.36 5.07 -69.32
C GLN A 516 41.35 6.01 -68.60
N GLN A 517 42.45 5.47 -68.09
CA GLN A 517 43.51 6.28 -67.50
C GLN A 517 44.19 7.14 -68.59
N LYS A 518 44.46 6.59 -69.78
CA LYS A 518 44.95 7.37 -70.93
C LYS A 518 43.95 8.43 -71.39
N SER A 519 42.65 8.11 -71.50
CA SER A 519 41.65 9.12 -71.93
C SER A 519 41.45 10.23 -70.90
N ARG A 520 41.45 9.93 -69.60
CA ARG A 520 41.46 10.95 -68.54
C ARG A 520 42.73 11.81 -68.54
N PHE A 521 43.90 11.23 -68.85
CA PHE A 521 45.15 11.99 -68.98
C PHE A 521 45.10 12.96 -70.18
N ILE A 522 44.48 12.53 -71.29
CA ILE A 522 44.25 13.38 -72.46
C ILE A 522 43.24 14.51 -72.14
N GLN A 523 42.17 14.23 -71.39
CA GLN A 523 41.18 15.26 -71.01
C GLN A 523 41.70 16.27 -69.96
N ASN A 524 42.59 15.85 -69.05
CA ASN A 524 43.16 16.72 -68.02
C ASN A 524 44.50 17.38 -68.42
N SER A 525 44.95 17.20 -69.66
CA SER A 525 46.12 17.91 -70.19
C SER A 525 45.77 19.39 -70.43
N PRO A 526 46.52 20.38 -69.90
CA PRO A 526 46.21 21.78 -70.11
C PRO A 526 46.28 22.16 -71.59
N SER A 527 45.22 22.80 -72.13
CA SER A 527 45.27 23.36 -73.49
C SER A 527 46.36 24.43 -73.59
N PRO A 528 47.17 24.45 -74.67
CA PRO A 528 48.14 25.51 -74.89
C PRO A 528 47.43 26.87 -75.05
N HIS A 529 47.91 27.89 -74.33
CA HIS A 529 47.47 29.27 -74.54
C HIS A 529 47.77 29.71 -75.98
N LEU A 530 46.72 29.97 -76.76
CA LEU A 530 46.83 30.76 -77.98
C LEU A 530 46.89 32.26 -77.60
N PRO A 531 47.74 33.08 -78.25
CA PRO A 531 47.82 34.51 -77.98
C PRO A 531 46.58 35.25 -78.52
N GLU A 532 46.12 36.27 -77.78
CA GLU A 532 44.97 37.09 -78.17
C GLU A 532 45.27 37.94 -79.42
N ASP A 533 44.41 37.85 -80.43
CA ASP A 533 44.45 38.72 -81.62
C ASP A 533 43.60 40.00 -81.37
N PRO A 534 44.21 41.20 -81.34
CA PRO A 534 43.56 42.42 -80.86
C PRO A 534 42.57 43.09 -81.86
N ARG A 535 41.94 42.33 -82.78
CA ARG A 535 41.08 42.88 -83.85
C ARG A 535 39.65 42.34 -83.96
N ALA A 536 39.14 41.59 -82.98
CA ALA A 536 37.77 41.05 -82.98
C ALA A 536 36.75 41.81 -82.10
N ARG A 537 36.70 43.15 -82.17
CA ARG A 537 35.57 43.95 -81.63
C ARG A 537 34.75 44.59 -82.75
N LYS A 538 33.63 43.97 -83.15
CA LYS A 538 32.39 44.65 -83.60
C LYS A 538 31.26 43.70 -84.00
N LYS A 539 30.02 44.10 -83.66
CA LYS A 539 28.69 43.61 -84.11
C LYS A 539 28.28 42.22 -83.58
N ILE A 540 27.01 41.89 -83.30
CA ILE A 540 25.65 42.55 -83.21
C ILE A 540 24.83 41.50 -82.40
N ARG A 541 24.30 41.72 -81.19
CA ARG A 541 23.03 42.36 -80.72
C ARG A 541 21.76 41.96 -81.50
N TYR A 542 20.70 41.56 -80.79
CA TYR A 542 19.40 41.09 -81.33
C TYR A 542 19.51 39.74 -82.08
N GLU A 543 18.45 38.95 -82.28
CA GLU A 543 17.11 38.98 -81.66
C GLU A 543 16.63 37.53 -81.49
N ASP A 544 15.98 37.14 -80.40
CA ASP A 544 15.74 37.91 -79.15
C ASP A 544 17.01 38.08 -78.27
#